data_AF-A0A8H4LK10-F1
#
_entry.id   AF-A0A8H4LK10-F1
#
_cell.length_a   1.000
_cell.length_b   1.000
_cell.length_c   1.000
_cell.angle_alpha   90.00
_cell.angle_beta   90.00
_cell.angle_gamma   90.00
#
_symmetry.space_group_name_H-M   'P 1'
#
loop_
_entity.id
_entity.type
_entity.pdbx_description
1 polymer ?
#
loop_
_entity_poly.entity_id
_entity_poly.type
_entity_poly.pdbx_seq_one_letter_code
_entity_poly.pdbx_strand_id
1 'polypeptide(L)'
;MVSYTYLLTLLAATVAVASPAPLPNDDSPLEARAGQVYICRAGDDNKGDFYGEIGQDKAIGFFRDAKTKTGLSGYPKKFGNEGNVMKFASGCTKDNVWELPVLANGKPYAFDKKKDGNSPGTMRVYYTKDLKFCAIGGKKNPNGTGNPHNCVLKK
;
A
#
# COMPACT_ATOMS: atom_id res chain seq x y z
N MET A 1 -70.36 -3.77 -43.35
CA MET A 1 -70.06 -3.80 -41.90
C MET A 1 -68.79 -4.63 -41.69
N VAL A 2 -67.78 -4.01 -41.08
CA VAL A 2 -66.74 -4.59 -40.18
C VAL A 2 -65.92 -5.76 -40.76
N SER A 3 -64.76 -5.53 -41.41
CA SER A 3 -63.40 -5.37 -40.84
C SER A 3 -62.98 -6.46 -39.85
N TYR A 4 -61.89 -7.19 -40.12
CA TYR A 4 -60.88 -7.51 -39.10
C TYR A 4 -59.56 -7.91 -39.77
N THR A 5 -58.63 -6.96 -39.72
CA THR A 5 -57.20 -7.07 -40.01
C THR A 5 -56.52 -7.75 -38.82
N TYR A 6 -55.71 -8.78 -39.04
CA TYR A 6 -54.78 -9.27 -38.02
C TYR A 6 -53.34 -8.96 -38.44
N LEU A 7 -52.79 -7.92 -37.80
CA LEU A 7 -51.37 -7.60 -37.76
C LEU A 7 -50.68 -8.52 -36.76
N LEU A 8 -49.79 -9.38 -37.24
CA LEU A 8 -48.86 -10.15 -36.41
C LEU A 8 -47.62 -9.30 -36.13
N THR A 9 -47.63 -8.60 -35.00
CA THR A 9 -46.46 -7.92 -34.45
C THR A 9 -45.59 -8.92 -33.71
N LEU A 10 -44.43 -9.27 -34.28
CA LEU A 10 -43.36 -9.95 -33.53
C LEU A 10 -42.72 -8.97 -32.55
N LEU A 11 -42.89 -9.19 -31.25
CA LEU A 11 -42.07 -8.55 -30.22
C LEU A 11 -40.69 -9.22 -30.21
N ALA A 12 -39.66 -8.46 -30.58
CA ALA A 12 -38.29 -8.80 -30.26
C ALA A 12 -38.08 -8.64 -28.75
N ALA A 13 -37.82 -9.76 -28.06
CA ALA A 13 -37.44 -9.76 -26.65
C ALA A 13 -36.05 -9.12 -26.51
N THR A 14 -36.00 -7.90 -25.96
CA THR A 14 -34.75 -7.32 -25.49
C THR A 14 -34.31 -8.06 -24.23
N VAL A 15 -33.24 -8.83 -24.33
CA VAL A 15 -32.58 -9.40 -23.16
C VAL A 15 -31.91 -8.24 -22.43
N ALA A 16 -32.57 -7.72 -21.40
CA ALA A 16 -31.90 -6.84 -20.45
C ALA A 16 -30.82 -7.68 -19.75
N VAL A 17 -29.57 -7.49 -20.13
CA VAL A 17 -28.43 -7.96 -19.35
C VAL A 17 -28.48 -7.14 -18.07
N ALA A 18 -29.12 -7.69 -17.04
CA ALA A 18 -28.98 -7.19 -15.69
C ALA A 18 -27.50 -7.40 -15.31
N SER A 19 -26.70 -6.35 -15.50
CA SER A 19 -25.41 -6.26 -14.82
C SER A 19 -25.65 -6.53 -13.33
N PRO A 20 -24.82 -7.35 -12.67
CA PRO A 20 -24.99 -7.60 -11.25
C PRO A 20 -25.03 -6.26 -10.52
N ALA A 21 -26.17 -5.97 -9.88
CA ALA A 21 -26.29 -4.84 -8.99
C ALA A 21 -25.24 -5.03 -7.87
N PRO A 22 -24.40 -4.03 -7.56
CA PRO A 22 -23.55 -4.11 -6.39
C PRO A 22 -24.46 -4.26 -5.18
N LEU A 23 -24.29 -5.33 -4.41
CA LEU A 23 -24.93 -5.48 -3.11
C LEU A 23 -24.45 -4.31 -2.24
N PRO A 24 -25.35 -3.44 -1.73
CA PRO A 24 -24.96 -2.46 -0.75
C PRO A 24 -24.84 -3.17 0.61
N ASN A 25 -23.67 -2.98 1.23
CA ASN A 25 -23.28 -3.37 2.60
C ASN A 25 -22.52 -4.69 2.71
N ASP A 26 -21.18 -4.58 2.74
CA ASP A 26 -20.44 -4.68 4.01
C ASP A 26 -18.98 -4.21 3.79
N ASP A 27 -18.59 -3.19 4.57
CA ASP A 27 -17.24 -2.71 4.87
C ASP A 27 -16.07 -3.22 3.99
N SER A 28 -15.93 -2.65 2.80
CA SER A 28 -14.68 -2.73 2.02
C SER A 28 -13.85 -1.45 2.19
N PRO A 29 -12.89 -1.40 3.14
CA PRO A 29 -11.89 -0.32 3.16
C PRO A 29 -10.85 -0.47 2.03
N LEU A 30 -10.99 -1.47 1.15
CA LEU A 30 -10.03 -1.82 0.11
C LEU A 30 -10.08 -0.86 -1.10
N GLU A 31 -11.24 -0.32 -1.45
CA GLU A 31 -11.35 0.63 -2.58
C GLU A 31 -10.99 2.07 -2.20
N ALA A 32 -11.13 2.47 -0.93
CA ALA A 32 -10.90 3.85 -0.49
C ALA A 32 -9.41 4.27 -0.41
N ARG A 33 -8.47 3.40 -0.81
CA ARG A 33 -7.02 3.70 -0.73
C ARG A 33 -6.23 3.42 -2.01
N ALA A 34 -6.88 3.00 -3.09
CA ALA A 34 -6.24 2.90 -4.39
C ALA A 34 -5.81 4.30 -4.84
N GLY A 35 -4.52 4.47 -5.18
CA GLY A 35 -4.00 5.73 -5.76
C GLY A 35 -3.31 6.70 -4.79
N GLN A 36 -3.24 6.41 -3.49
CA GLN A 36 -2.43 7.22 -2.56
C GLN A 36 -0.94 7.01 -2.85
N VAL A 37 -0.23 8.08 -3.23
CA VAL A 37 1.21 8.07 -3.47
C VAL A 37 1.91 8.82 -2.35
N TYR A 38 2.96 8.24 -1.78
CA TYR A 38 3.80 8.87 -0.77
C TYR A 38 5.12 9.33 -1.38
N ILE A 39 5.55 10.53 -1.01
CA ILE A 39 6.86 11.10 -1.36
C ILE A 39 7.74 11.09 -0.11
N CYS A 40 8.91 10.48 -0.23
CA CYS A 40 9.89 10.41 0.85
C CYS A 40 11.10 11.30 0.54
N ARG A 41 11.47 12.14 1.51
CA ARG A 41 12.64 13.03 1.43
C ARG A 41 13.43 12.98 2.73
N ALA A 42 14.68 13.41 2.68
CA ALA A 42 15.54 13.54 3.85
C ALA A 42 15.04 14.59 4.85
N GLY A 43 15.45 14.42 6.10
CA GLY A 43 15.11 15.30 7.22
C GLY A 43 13.71 15.06 7.78
N ASP A 44 13.52 15.43 9.05
CA ASP A 44 12.30 15.13 9.83
C ASP A 44 11.02 15.72 9.19
N ASP A 45 11.17 16.81 8.42
CA ASP A 45 10.08 17.53 7.74
C ASP A 45 9.89 17.13 6.26
N ASN A 46 10.64 16.15 5.73
CA ASN A 46 10.67 15.83 4.29
C ASN A 46 11.08 17.02 3.39
N LYS A 47 12.00 17.87 3.84
CA LYS A 47 12.47 19.05 3.08
C LYS A 47 13.83 18.88 2.40
N GLY A 48 14.53 17.77 2.65
CA GLY A 48 15.83 17.49 2.07
C GLY A 48 15.77 16.66 0.78
N ASP A 49 16.85 15.92 0.54
CA ASP A 49 17.07 15.10 -0.66
C ASP A 49 15.92 14.15 -0.94
N PHE A 50 15.55 14.03 -2.22
CA PHE A 50 14.51 13.13 -2.66
C PHE A 50 14.98 11.67 -2.64
N TYR A 51 14.25 10.82 -1.92
CA TYR A 51 14.52 9.38 -1.89
C TYR A 51 13.72 8.61 -2.92
N GLY A 52 12.48 9.03 -3.16
CA GLY A 52 11.58 8.34 -4.05
C GLY A 52 10.12 8.60 -3.73
N GLU A 53 9.27 8.09 -4.63
CA GLU A 53 7.83 8.00 -4.42
C GLU A 53 7.38 6.53 -4.49
N ILE A 54 6.29 6.22 -3.79
CA ILE A 54 5.68 4.89 -3.80
C ILE A 54 4.16 4.99 -3.61
N GLY A 55 3.42 4.25 -4.45
CA GLY A 55 2.00 3.99 -4.25
C GLY A 55 1.75 3.07 -3.07
N GLN A 56 0.74 3.39 -2.26
CA GLN A 56 0.39 2.60 -1.08
C GLN A 56 0.00 1.17 -1.45
N ASP A 57 -0.71 0.99 -2.56
CA ASP A 57 -1.07 -0.27 -3.18
C ASP A 57 0.17 -1.14 -3.49
N LYS A 58 1.21 -0.57 -4.09
CA LYS A 58 2.48 -1.26 -4.33
C LYS A 58 3.16 -1.67 -3.02
N ALA A 59 3.20 -0.76 -2.05
CA ALA A 59 3.78 -1.04 -0.74
C ALA A 59 3.04 -2.19 -0.03
N ILE A 60 1.71 -2.23 -0.18
CA ILE A 60 0.85 -3.31 0.31
C ILE A 60 1.17 -4.64 -0.38
N GLY A 61 1.33 -4.65 -1.70
CA GLY A 61 1.79 -5.85 -2.43
C GLY A 61 3.09 -6.39 -1.86
N PHE A 62 4.09 -5.53 -1.67
CA PHE A 62 5.42 -5.96 -1.21
C PHE A 62 5.40 -6.60 0.18
N PHE A 63 4.69 -6.02 1.15
CA PHE A 63 4.64 -6.62 2.47
C PHE A 63 3.74 -7.86 2.53
N ARG A 64 2.75 -7.98 1.64
CA ARG A 64 1.93 -9.20 1.54
C ARG A 64 2.74 -10.37 1.02
N ASP A 65 3.63 -10.11 0.06
CA ASP A 65 4.58 -11.09 -0.46
C ASP A 65 5.62 -11.48 0.61
N ALA A 66 6.17 -10.50 1.33
CA ALA A 66 7.18 -10.73 2.36
C ALA A 66 6.62 -11.34 3.66
N LYS A 67 5.33 -11.13 3.94
CA LYS A 67 4.65 -11.53 5.19
C LYS A 67 5.42 -11.02 6.42
N THR A 68 5.47 -11.78 7.50
CA THR A 68 6.29 -11.49 8.70
C THR A 68 7.44 -12.48 8.86
N LYS A 69 7.98 -12.98 7.73
CA LYS A 69 9.08 -13.95 7.75
C LYS A 69 10.37 -13.24 7.38
N THR A 70 11.27 -13.09 8.33
CA THR A 70 12.61 -12.53 8.08
C THR A 70 13.37 -13.41 7.08
N GLY A 71 13.77 -12.82 5.96
CA GLY A 71 14.60 -13.44 4.93
C GLY A 71 16.09 -13.28 5.19
N LEU A 72 16.92 -13.70 4.23
CA LEU A 72 18.39 -13.67 4.36
C LEU A 72 18.97 -12.25 4.49
N SER A 73 18.21 -11.23 4.09
CA SER A 73 18.57 -9.81 4.26
C SER A 73 18.47 -9.32 5.71
N GLY A 74 17.82 -10.08 6.59
CA GLY A 74 17.39 -9.61 7.91
C GLY A 74 16.08 -8.79 7.88
N TYR A 75 15.39 -8.75 6.74
CA TYR A 75 14.08 -8.13 6.56
C TYR A 75 13.04 -9.13 6.03
N PRO A 76 11.73 -8.87 6.21
CA PRO A 76 11.16 -7.89 7.15
C PRO A 76 11.52 -8.20 8.60
N LYS A 77 11.49 -7.18 9.47
CA LYS A 77 11.77 -7.33 10.90
C LYS A 77 10.85 -6.47 11.75
N LYS A 78 10.74 -6.79 13.04
CA LYS A 78 9.96 -6.00 13.99
C LYS A 78 10.53 -4.58 14.12
N PHE A 79 9.64 -3.61 14.30
CA PHE A 79 9.97 -2.21 14.53
C PHE A 79 9.24 -1.69 15.77
N GLY A 80 10.02 -1.37 16.81
CA GLY A 80 9.51 -0.97 18.11
C GLY A 80 9.03 0.49 18.22
N ASN A 81 9.27 1.33 17.21
CA ASN A 81 8.92 2.76 17.23
C ASN A 81 9.31 3.49 18.53
N GLU A 82 10.52 3.23 19.04
CA GLU A 82 11.01 3.84 20.27
C GLU A 82 11.01 5.37 20.16
N GLY A 83 10.54 6.05 21.21
CA GLY A 83 10.39 7.51 21.20
C GLY A 83 9.27 8.04 20.30
N ASN A 84 8.39 7.18 19.76
CA ASN A 84 7.28 7.55 18.88
C ASN A 84 7.71 8.38 17.65
N VAL A 85 8.87 8.02 17.08
CA VAL A 85 9.47 8.72 15.93
C VAL A 85 8.61 8.65 14.67
N MET A 86 7.81 7.60 14.53
CA MET A 86 6.80 7.45 13.49
C MET A 86 5.39 7.64 14.07
N LYS A 87 4.54 8.33 13.31
CA LYS A 87 3.10 8.38 13.51
C LYS A 87 2.44 7.28 12.69
N PHE A 88 1.71 6.37 13.33
CA PHE A 88 1.03 5.28 12.63
C PHE A 88 -0.48 5.47 12.58
N ALA A 89 -1.11 4.87 11.58
CA ALA A 89 -2.56 4.74 11.53
C ALA A 89 -3.10 3.91 12.72
N SER A 90 -4.39 4.09 13.02
CA SER A 90 -5.05 3.38 14.13
C SER A 90 -4.93 1.85 14.00
N GLY A 91 -4.66 1.18 15.12
CA GLY A 91 -4.42 -0.27 15.23
C GLY A 91 -2.97 -0.69 15.01
N CYS A 92 -2.09 0.24 14.69
CA CYS A 92 -0.65 0.02 14.65
C CYS A 92 -0.02 0.54 15.93
N THR A 93 0.61 -0.36 16.69
CA THR A 93 1.23 -0.09 17.98
C THR A 93 2.72 -0.44 17.91
N LYS A 94 3.52 0.15 18.80
CA LYS A 94 4.96 -0.15 18.88
C LYS A 94 5.28 -1.65 18.96
N ASP A 95 4.40 -2.45 19.53
CA ASP A 95 4.66 -3.87 19.80
C ASP A 95 4.22 -4.80 18.64
N ASN A 96 3.49 -4.28 17.65
CA ASN A 96 2.91 -5.10 16.58
C ASN A 96 3.32 -4.70 15.16
N VAL A 97 4.27 -3.77 15.01
CA VAL A 97 4.71 -3.25 13.71
C VAL A 97 5.98 -3.96 13.22
N TRP A 98 6.00 -4.20 11.92
CA TRP A 98 7.12 -4.71 11.13
C TRP A 98 7.55 -3.64 10.13
N GLU A 99 8.85 -3.59 9.84
CA GLU A 99 9.42 -2.79 8.77
C GLU A 99 9.93 -3.67 7.63
N LEU A 100 9.64 -3.25 6.40
CA LEU A 100 10.18 -3.81 5.17
C LEU A 100 10.79 -2.68 4.32
N PRO A 101 12.02 -2.82 3.80
CA PRO A 101 12.58 -1.85 2.89
C PRO A 101 11.82 -1.79 1.58
N VAL A 102 11.73 -0.58 1.05
CA VAL A 102 11.24 -0.31 -0.28
C VAL A 102 12.31 0.53 -0.96
N LEU A 103 12.66 0.18 -2.19
CA LEU A 103 13.67 0.91 -2.95
C LEU A 103 13.04 2.10 -3.69
N ALA A 104 13.88 3.04 -4.09
CA ALA A 104 13.48 4.23 -4.83
C ALA A 104 12.58 3.89 -6.04
N ASN A 105 11.64 4.79 -6.32
CA ASN A 105 10.61 4.64 -7.37
C ASN A 105 9.68 3.43 -7.17
N GLY A 106 9.47 3.02 -5.92
CA GLY A 106 8.56 1.95 -5.55
C GLY A 106 9.00 0.58 -6.05
N LYS A 107 10.31 0.32 -6.09
CA LYS A 107 10.85 -1.01 -6.42
C LYS A 107 10.84 -1.92 -5.18
N PRO A 108 10.54 -3.22 -5.32
CA PRO A 108 10.59 -4.16 -4.20
C PRO A 108 12.03 -4.37 -3.73
N TYR A 109 12.19 -4.57 -2.42
CA TYR A 109 13.46 -5.01 -1.85
C TYR A 109 13.58 -6.54 -1.92
N ALA A 110 14.73 -7.05 -2.35
CA ALA A 110 15.00 -8.48 -2.41
C ALA A 110 15.31 -9.04 -1.02
N PHE A 111 14.28 -9.23 -0.18
CA PHE A 111 14.45 -9.62 1.21
C PHE A 111 15.01 -11.05 1.39
N ASP A 112 14.88 -11.88 0.35
CA ASP A 112 15.40 -13.24 0.22
C ASP A 112 16.91 -13.29 -0.07
N LYS A 113 17.54 -12.17 -0.43
CA LYS A 113 18.99 -12.09 -0.69
C LYS A 113 19.74 -11.57 0.52
N LYS A 114 20.99 -12.01 0.70
CA LYS A 114 21.90 -11.45 1.72
C LYS A 114 22.08 -9.95 1.51
N LYS A 115 22.40 -9.22 2.57
CA LYS A 115 22.51 -7.75 2.57
C LYS A 115 23.69 -7.22 1.75
N ASP A 116 24.72 -8.04 1.53
CA ASP A 116 25.91 -7.66 0.77
C ASP A 116 25.55 -7.39 -0.70
N GLY A 117 25.73 -6.15 -1.14
CA GLY A 117 25.28 -5.69 -2.47
C GLY A 117 23.77 -5.48 -2.62
N ASN A 118 22.98 -5.71 -1.56
CA ASN A 118 21.53 -5.54 -1.53
C ASN A 118 21.14 -4.51 -0.47
N SER A 119 21.54 -3.26 -0.73
CA SER A 119 21.26 -2.15 0.19
C SER A 119 19.76 -1.94 0.36
N PRO A 120 19.24 -1.85 1.60
CA PRO A 120 17.83 -1.61 1.86
C PRO A 120 17.39 -0.18 1.51
N GLY A 121 18.30 0.71 1.11
CA GLY A 121 18.00 2.11 0.84
C GLY A 121 17.44 2.84 2.07
N THR A 122 16.79 3.97 1.82
CA THR A 122 16.31 4.91 2.85
C THR A 122 14.82 4.77 3.19
N MET A 123 14.00 4.17 2.31
CA MET A 123 12.55 4.09 2.50
C MET A 123 12.11 2.77 3.14
N ARG A 124 11.09 2.81 4.00
CA ARG A 124 10.50 1.66 4.69
C ARG A 124 8.98 1.72 4.59
N VAL A 125 8.35 0.57 4.40
CA VAL A 125 6.92 0.38 4.69
C VAL A 125 6.76 -0.26 6.07
N TYR A 126 5.80 0.24 6.83
CA TYR A 126 5.45 -0.25 8.15
C TYR A 126 4.07 -0.88 8.12
N TYR A 127 3.95 -2.09 8.68
CA TYR A 127 2.72 -2.87 8.65
C TYR A 127 2.61 -3.78 9.87
N THR A 128 1.41 -4.23 10.21
CA THR A 128 1.19 -5.13 11.35
C THR A 128 1.47 -6.59 11.00
N LYS A 129 1.53 -7.45 12.01
CA LYS A 129 1.60 -8.90 11.82
C LYS A 129 0.46 -9.47 10.97
N ASP A 130 -0.71 -8.84 11.04
CA ASP A 130 -1.93 -9.21 10.32
C ASP A 130 -1.97 -8.54 8.92
N LEU A 131 -0.82 -8.05 8.45
CA LEU A 131 -0.63 -7.44 7.13
C LEU A 131 -1.51 -6.20 6.92
N LYS A 132 -1.76 -5.43 7.98
CA LYS A 132 -2.42 -4.12 7.89
C LYS A 132 -1.37 -3.03 7.69
N PHE A 133 -1.57 -2.19 6.68
CA PHE A 133 -0.72 -1.04 6.41
C PHE A 133 -0.77 -0.01 7.55
N CYS A 134 0.39 0.48 7.98
CA CYS A 134 0.53 1.46 9.07
C CYS A 134 1.04 2.82 8.59
N ALA A 135 2.14 2.83 7.82
CA ALA A 135 2.75 4.05 7.28
C ALA A 135 3.82 3.71 6.23
N ILE A 136 4.26 4.74 5.51
CA ILE A 136 5.53 4.75 4.76
C ILE A 136 6.43 5.79 5.41
N GLY A 137 7.71 5.47 5.58
CA GLY A 137 8.69 6.37 6.16
C GLY A 137 10.03 6.38 5.43
N GLY A 138 10.76 7.47 5.62
CA GLY A 138 12.13 7.65 5.15
C GLY A 138 13.08 7.69 6.34
N LYS A 139 14.33 7.29 6.14
CA LYS A 139 15.40 7.54 7.10
C LYS A 139 15.75 9.03 7.10
N LYS A 140 16.04 9.62 8.27
CA LYS A 140 16.41 11.04 8.35
C LYS A 140 17.57 11.41 7.42
N ASN A 141 18.60 10.57 7.38
CA ASN A 141 19.84 10.85 6.65
C ASN A 141 19.89 10.09 5.30
N PRO A 142 20.40 10.72 4.22
CA PRO A 142 20.49 10.09 2.88
C PRO A 142 21.30 8.80 2.83
N ASN A 143 22.25 8.60 3.75
CA ASN A 143 23.04 7.37 3.88
C ASN A 143 22.26 6.19 4.51
N GLY A 144 20.96 6.34 4.78
CA GLY A 144 20.11 5.30 5.38
C GLY A 144 20.21 5.20 6.89
N THR A 145 20.79 6.20 7.55
CA THR A 145 20.93 6.27 9.02
C THR A 145 19.94 7.26 9.66
N GLY A 146 19.93 7.29 11.00
CA GLY A 146 19.03 8.13 11.78
C GLY A 146 17.65 7.52 12.01
N ASN A 147 16.87 8.21 12.84
CA ASN A 147 15.50 7.84 13.11
C ASN A 147 14.65 8.00 11.84
N PRO A 148 13.70 7.09 11.60
CA PRO A 148 12.77 7.26 10.50
C PRO A 148 11.72 8.32 10.83
N HIS A 149 11.18 8.94 9.79
CA HIS A 149 10.06 9.87 9.85
C HIS A 149 9.02 9.51 8.79
N ASN A 150 7.77 9.94 8.98
CA ASN A 150 6.69 9.70 8.02
C ASN A 150 6.96 10.40 6.68
N CYS A 151 6.77 9.69 5.58
CA CYS A 151 6.69 10.29 4.26
C CYS A 151 5.36 11.05 4.09
N VAL A 152 5.33 12.01 3.17
CA VAL A 152 4.15 12.85 2.93
C VAL A 152 3.31 12.30 1.80
N LEU A 153 1.99 12.43 1.91
CA LEU A 153 1.09 12.13 0.79
C LEU A 153 1.33 13.16 -0.33
N LYS A 154 1.50 12.66 -1.56
CA LYS A 154 1.56 13.47 -2.77
C LYS A 154 0.21 14.17 -2.93
N LYS A 155 0.23 15.49 -2.98
CA LYS A 155 -0.94 16.32 -3.22
C LYS A 155 -1.36 16.27 -4.68
#